data_AF-A0A0Q3VHG7-F1
#
_entry.id   AF-A0A0Q3VHG7-F1
#
_cell.length_a   1.000
_cell.length_b   1.000
_cell.length_c   1.000
_cell.angle_alpha   90.00
_cell.angle_beta   90.00
_cell.angle_gamma   90.00
#
_symmetry.space_group_name_H-M   'P 1'
#
loop_
_entity.id
_entity.type
_entity.pdbx_description
1 polymer ?
#
loop_
_entity_poly.entity_id
_entity_poly.type
_entity_poly.pdbx_seq_one_letter_code
_entity_poly.pdbx_strand_id
1 'polypeptide(L)'
;MKWHKRMLSLLQQQQGKKVALCVDTSTNEVPKMLINNIVKLFEQLKPDTLLVQADFKIRSITPIKSDTIKYYTHGKSSYTLVLEWAHEEKIDTLFYITDVTGFIPDEMNTVDFELFWLVPDDFIPHVPFGKVIKVA
;
A
#
# COMPACT_ATOMS: atom_id res chain seq x y z
N MET A 1 4.33 13.19 13.63
CA MET A 1 3.23 14.00 13.02
C MET A 1 3.44 14.42 11.56
N LYS A 2 4.68 14.51 11.04
CA LYS A 2 4.92 15.03 9.67
C LYS A 2 4.28 14.17 8.57
N TRP A 3 4.41 12.83 8.67
CA TRP A 3 3.83 11.92 7.67
C TRP A 3 2.30 11.92 7.67
N HIS A 4 1.65 12.04 8.84
CA HIS A 4 0.19 12.11 8.94
C HIS A 4 -0.36 13.33 8.19
N LYS A 5 0.25 14.51 8.36
CA LYS A 5 -0.15 15.73 7.62
C LYS A 5 0.03 15.56 6.12
N ARG A 6 1.16 14.97 5.70
CA ARG A 6 1.43 14.68 4.28
C ARG A 6 0.41 13.71 3.68
N MET A 7 0.10 12.63 4.39
CA MET A 7 -0.93 11.66 3.99
C MET A 7 -2.31 12.30 3.92
N LEU A 8 -2.67 13.16 4.87
CA LEU A 8 -3.90 13.94 4.86
C LEU A 8 -4.04 14.77 3.58
N SER A 9 -3.01 15.57 3.26
CA SER A 9 -3.02 16.39 2.05
C SER A 9 -3.07 15.56 0.77
N LEU A 10 -2.35 14.44 0.73
CA LEU A 10 -2.38 13.54 -0.43
C LEU A 10 -3.77 12.90 -0.61
N LEU A 11 -4.38 12.37 0.45
CA LEU A 11 -5.70 11.77 0.38
C LEU A 11 -6.77 12.77 -0.04
N GLN A 12 -6.67 14.02 0.40
CA GLN A 12 -7.55 15.10 -0.06
C GLN A 12 -7.41 15.38 -1.56
N GLN A 13 -6.20 15.23 -2.12
CA GLN A 13 -5.98 15.37 -3.57
C GLN A 13 -6.57 14.22 -4.39
N GLN A 14 -6.87 13.08 -3.75
CA GLN A 14 -7.46 11.92 -4.41
C GLN A 14 -9.00 11.88 -4.32
N GLN A 15 -9.66 13.02 -4.10
CA GLN A 15 -11.12 13.10 -4.16
C GLN A 15 -11.63 12.73 -5.56
N GLY A 16 -12.66 11.89 -5.62
CA GLY A 16 -13.26 11.42 -6.87
C GLY A 16 -12.48 10.31 -7.61
N LYS A 17 -11.28 9.94 -7.14
CA LYS A 17 -10.46 8.86 -7.69
C LYS A 17 -10.73 7.52 -7.00
N LYS A 18 -10.63 6.42 -7.75
CA LYS A 18 -10.65 5.02 -7.26
C LYS A 18 -9.30 4.72 -6.61
N VAL A 19 -9.30 4.61 -5.28
CA VAL A 19 -8.07 4.43 -4.48
C VAL A 19 -8.04 3.05 -3.85
N ALA A 20 -6.85 2.46 -3.82
CA ALA A 20 -6.57 1.24 -3.08
C ALA A 20 -5.43 1.44 -2.09
N LEU A 21 -5.52 0.76 -0.94
CA LEU A 21 -4.45 0.59 0.03
C LEU A 21 -4.07 -0.90 0.07
N CYS A 22 -2.86 -1.22 -0.36
CA CYS A 22 -2.28 -2.54 -0.21
C CYS A 22 -1.47 -2.64 1.09
N VAL A 23 -1.69 -3.72 1.83
CA VAL A 23 -0.89 -4.12 2.99
C VAL A 23 -0.15 -5.39 2.61
N ASP A 24 1.17 -5.30 2.53
CA ASP A 24 2.03 -6.47 2.50
C ASP A 24 2.08 -7.08 3.90
N THR A 25 1.45 -8.24 4.04
CA THR A 25 1.29 -8.93 5.33
C THR A 25 2.35 -10.00 5.55
N SER A 26 3.27 -10.19 4.59
CA SER A 26 4.31 -11.23 4.63
C SER A 26 5.48 -10.89 5.58
N THR A 27 5.58 -9.64 6.04
CA THR A 27 6.75 -9.17 6.77
C THR A 27 6.42 -8.64 8.16
N ASN A 28 7.39 -8.81 9.07
CA ASN A 28 7.30 -8.31 10.44
C ASN A 28 8.08 -6.99 10.63
N GLU A 29 8.62 -6.43 9.55
CA GLU A 29 9.47 -5.24 9.60
C GLU A 29 8.66 -3.97 9.84
N VAL A 30 7.46 -3.87 9.25
CA VAL A 30 6.55 -2.75 9.51
C VAL A 30 5.71 -3.05 10.77
N PRO A 31 5.73 -2.20 11.81
CA PRO A 31 4.96 -2.44 13.02
C PRO A 31 3.46 -2.53 12.73
N LYS A 32 2.80 -3.59 13.21
CA LYS A 32 1.33 -3.79 13.07
C LYS A 32 0.52 -2.58 13.55
N MET A 33 0.99 -1.91 14.59
CA MET A 33 0.37 -0.69 15.10
C MET A 33 0.39 0.44 14.07
N LEU A 34 1.49 0.60 13.33
CA LEU A 34 1.61 1.61 12.28
C LEU A 34 0.67 1.29 11.12
N ILE A 35 0.64 0.03 10.67
CA ILE A 35 -0.28 -0.44 9.62
C ILE A 35 -1.72 -0.13 10.01
N ASN A 36 -2.14 -0.51 11.22
CA ASN A 36 -3.49 -0.24 11.73
C ASN A 36 -3.81 1.26 11.79
N ASN A 37 -2.83 2.10 12.16
CA ASN A 37 -3.01 3.56 12.18
C ASN A 37 -3.20 4.14 10.77
N ILE A 38 -2.44 3.65 9.78
CA ILE A 38 -2.60 4.06 8.38
C ILE A 38 -3.98 3.62 7.89
N VAL A 39 -4.39 2.38 8.13
CA VAL A 39 -5.70 1.87 7.69
C VAL A 39 -6.84 2.67 8.31
N LYS A 40 -6.77 2.99 9.61
CA LYS A 40 -7.73 3.90 10.27
C LYS A 40 -7.77 5.28 9.63
N LEU A 41 -6.63 5.83 9.23
CA LEU A 41 -6.57 7.13 8.56
C LEU A 41 -7.30 7.09 7.21
N PHE A 42 -7.11 6.03 6.42
CA PHE A 42 -7.85 5.84 5.16
C PHE A 42 -9.35 5.63 5.42
N GLU A 43 -9.71 4.82 6.41
CA GLU A 43 -11.11 4.59 6.79
C GLU A 43 -11.83 5.89 7.16
N GLN A 44 -11.15 6.80 7.87
CA GLN A 44 -11.72 8.09 8.27
C GLN A 44 -11.81 9.11 7.13
N LEU A 45 -10.83 9.13 6.23
CA LEU A 45 -10.69 10.19 5.24
C LEU A 45 -11.21 9.82 3.84
N LYS A 46 -11.17 8.53 3.50
CA LYS A 46 -11.57 8.00 2.19
C LYS A 46 -12.16 6.58 2.35
N PRO A 47 -13.37 6.46 2.95
CA PRO A 47 -13.99 5.17 3.28
C PRO A 47 -14.35 4.30 2.07
N ASP A 48 -14.34 4.87 0.86
CA ASP A 48 -14.48 4.18 -0.42
C ASP A 48 -13.20 3.47 -0.88
N THR A 49 -12.09 3.61 -0.14
CA THR A 49 -10.83 2.93 -0.45
C THR A 49 -10.99 1.41 -0.38
N LEU A 50 -10.42 0.71 -1.36
CA LEU A 50 -10.27 -0.75 -1.32
C LEU A 50 -9.02 -1.13 -0.50
N LEU A 51 -9.19 -1.99 0.49
CA LEU A 51 -8.10 -2.61 1.24
C LEU A 51 -7.73 -3.94 0.58
N VAL A 52 -6.50 -4.01 0.08
CA VAL A 52 -5.89 -5.21 -0.47
C VAL A 52 -4.92 -5.77 0.55
N GLN A 53 -5.06 -7.05 0.90
CA GLN A 53 -4.08 -7.75 1.71
C GLN A 53 -3.32 -8.73 0.83
N ALA A 54 -2.01 -8.59 0.79
CA ALA A 54 -1.12 -9.44 -0.01
C ALA A 54 -0.12 -10.16 0.89
N ASP A 55 0.12 -11.43 0.58
CA ASP A 55 1.18 -12.28 1.17
C ASP A 55 1.51 -13.33 0.10
N PHE A 56 2.53 -13.05 -0.72
CA PHE A 56 2.89 -13.77 -1.95
C PHE A 56 1.85 -13.73 -3.09
N LYS A 57 0.57 -13.68 -2.72
CA LYS A 57 -0.60 -13.50 -3.58
C LYS A 57 -1.61 -12.59 -2.88
N ILE A 58 -2.59 -12.10 -3.63
CA ILE A 58 -3.74 -11.40 -3.06
C ILE A 58 -4.54 -12.37 -2.19
N ARG A 59 -4.69 -12.04 -0.90
CA ARG A 59 -5.45 -12.82 0.10
C ARG A 59 -6.88 -12.34 0.24
N SER A 60 -7.09 -11.04 0.16
CA SER A 60 -8.41 -10.43 0.24
C SER A 60 -8.42 -9.04 -0.38
N ILE A 61 -9.59 -8.66 -0.90
CA ILE A 61 -9.90 -7.31 -1.33
C ILE A 61 -11.25 -6.96 -0.72
N THR A 62 -11.28 -5.95 0.14
CA THR A 62 -12.48 -5.55 0.88
C THR A 62 -12.55 -4.02 0.99
N PRO A 63 -13.71 -3.44 1.30
CA PRO A 63 -13.74 -2.04 1.72
C PRO A 63 -12.80 -1.80 2.91
N ILE A 64 -12.18 -0.62 2.98
CA ILE A 64 -11.27 -0.25 4.06
C ILE A 64 -11.98 -0.30 5.41
N LYS A 65 -11.49 -1.15 6.31
CA LYS A 65 -11.94 -1.24 7.71
C LYS A 65 -10.79 -1.67 8.61
N SER A 66 -10.58 -0.95 9.71
CA SER A 66 -9.42 -1.13 10.59
C SER A 66 -9.36 -2.45 11.37
N ASP A 67 -10.45 -3.21 11.42
CA ASP A 67 -10.56 -4.51 12.08
C ASP A 67 -10.32 -5.72 11.14
N THR A 68 -10.06 -5.48 9.85
CA THR A 68 -10.03 -6.54 8.83
C THR A 68 -8.65 -7.13 8.53
N ILE A 69 -7.57 -6.59 9.13
CA ILE A 69 -6.21 -7.04 8.80
C ILE A 69 -5.87 -8.37 9.45
N LYS A 70 -5.47 -9.32 8.61
CA LYS A 70 -4.96 -10.63 8.97
C LYS A 70 -3.51 -10.70 8.55
N TYR A 71 -2.63 -10.91 9.53
CA TYR A 71 -1.19 -11.05 9.29
C TYR A 71 -0.88 -12.52 9.00
N TYR A 72 -0.11 -12.76 7.95
CA TYR A 72 0.34 -14.08 7.54
C TYR A 72 1.87 -14.17 7.74
N THR A 73 2.42 -15.39 7.73
CA THR A 73 3.87 -15.61 7.93
C THR A 73 4.51 -16.36 6.77
N HIS A 74 3.88 -16.34 5.59
CA HIS A 74 4.44 -16.97 4.40
C HIS A 74 5.28 -15.99 3.59
N GLY A 75 6.08 -16.57 2.68
CA GLY A 75 7.28 -15.95 2.14
C GLY A 75 7.08 -14.62 1.40
N LYS A 76 8.21 -14.02 1.01
CA LYS A 76 8.31 -12.71 0.35
C LYS A 76 7.20 -12.49 -0.68
N SER A 77 6.48 -11.37 -0.54
CA SER A 77 5.42 -10.98 -1.48
C SER A 77 5.94 -10.70 -2.89
N SER A 78 5.14 -11.08 -3.89
CA SER A 78 5.29 -10.63 -5.27
C SER A 78 4.43 -9.38 -5.49
N TYR A 79 5.08 -8.24 -5.71
CA TYR A 79 4.39 -6.98 -5.99
C TYR A 79 3.56 -7.04 -7.27
N THR A 80 4.03 -7.83 -8.24
CA THR A 80 3.47 -7.95 -9.58
C THR A 80 1.96 -8.20 -9.56
N LEU A 81 1.48 -9.15 -8.76
CA LEU A 81 0.05 -9.51 -8.74
C LEU A 81 -0.85 -8.35 -8.29
N VAL A 82 -0.39 -7.54 -7.33
CA VAL A 82 -1.17 -6.39 -6.85
C VAL A 82 -1.13 -5.25 -7.88
N LEU A 83 0.00 -5.07 -8.55
CA LEU A 83 0.15 -4.03 -9.58
C LEU A 83 -0.66 -4.36 -10.83
N GLU A 84 -0.66 -5.62 -11.28
CA GLU A 84 -1.51 -6.12 -12.37
C GLU A 84 -2.98 -5.96 -12.02
N TRP A 85 -3.37 -6.39 -10.82
CA TRP A 85 -4.75 -6.21 -10.34
C TRP A 85 -5.16 -4.74 -10.33
N ALA A 86 -4.29 -3.83 -9.85
CA ALA A 86 -4.59 -2.41 -9.80
C ALA A 86 -4.80 -1.81 -11.19
N HIS A 87 -4.03 -2.28 -12.17
CA HIS A 87 -4.20 -1.92 -13.58
C HIS A 87 -5.55 -2.43 -14.13
N GLU A 88 -5.85 -3.72 -13.96
CA GLU A 88 -7.10 -4.34 -14.44
C GLU A 88 -8.35 -3.67 -13.83
N GLU A 89 -8.29 -3.34 -12.55
CA GLU A 89 -9.37 -2.66 -11.84
C GLU A 89 -9.43 -1.15 -12.11
N LYS A 90 -8.51 -0.59 -12.90
CA LYS A 90 -8.44 0.84 -13.20
C LYS A 90 -8.36 1.67 -11.91
N ILE A 91 -7.49 1.26 -11.00
CA ILE A 91 -7.18 2.03 -9.80
C ILE A 91 -6.44 3.29 -10.23
N ASP A 92 -6.93 4.46 -9.84
CA ASP A 92 -6.27 5.74 -10.14
C ASP A 92 -5.05 5.97 -9.24
N THR A 93 -5.12 5.49 -7.99
CA THR A 93 -4.04 5.64 -7.01
C THR A 93 -3.92 4.43 -6.10
N LEU A 94 -2.75 3.82 -6.08
CA LEU A 94 -2.39 2.73 -5.19
C LEU A 94 -1.41 3.23 -4.12
N PHE A 95 -1.77 3.04 -2.86
CA PHE A 95 -0.87 3.16 -1.73
C PHE A 95 -0.43 1.77 -1.30
N TYR A 96 0.87 1.55 -1.14
CA TYR A 96 1.42 0.23 -0.87
C TYR A 96 2.28 0.25 0.39
N ILE A 97 1.80 -0.39 1.47
CA ILE A 97 2.60 -0.58 2.69
C ILE A 97 3.44 -1.83 2.53
N THR A 98 4.75 -1.67 2.59
CA THR A 98 5.72 -2.75 2.44
C THR A 98 7.07 -2.31 2.99
N ASP A 99 7.91 -3.28 3.30
CA ASP A 99 9.33 -3.05 3.57
C ASP A 99 10.19 -3.14 2.29
N VAL A 100 9.58 -3.41 1.13
CA VAL A 100 10.22 -3.60 -0.18
C VAL A 100 11.51 -4.44 -0.10
N THR A 101 11.39 -5.66 0.39
CA THR A 101 12.44 -6.70 0.31
C THR A 101 12.21 -7.71 -0.82
N GLY A 102 11.11 -7.54 -1.57
CA GLY A 102 10.65 -8.39 -2.66
C GLY A 102 11.22 -8.00 -4.02
N PHE A 103 10.99 -8.88 -4.99
CA PHE A 103 11.46 -8.70 -6.36
C PHE A 103 10.43 -7.89 -7.16
N ILE A 104 10.85 -6.79 -7.77
CA ILE A 104 10.10 -6.13 -8.84
C ILE A 104 10.76 -6.58 -10.15
N PRO A 105 10.03 -7.20 -11.09
CA PRO A 105 10.62 -7.61 -12.36
C PRO A 105 11.26 -6.42 -13.09
N ASP A 106 12.50 -6.58 -13.58
CA ASP A 106 13.24 -5.54 -14.30
C ASP A 106 12.49 -4.99 -15.54
N GLU A 107 11.56 -5.77 -16.09
CA GLU A 107 10.72 -5.38 -17.22
C GLU A 107 9.60 -4.39 -16.82
N MET A 108 9.20 -4.37 -15.54
CA MET A 108 8.16 -3.50 -15.02
C MET A 108 8.77 -2.13 -14.68
N ASN A 109 8.89 -1.27 -15.69
CA ASN A 109 9.54 0.03 -15.54
C ASN A 109 8.57 1.16 -15.17
N THR A 110 7.27 0.97 -15.39
CA THR A 110 6.23 1.97 -15.13
C THR A 110 4.88 1.31 -14.85
N VAL A 111 4.01 2.05 -14.15
CA VAL A 111 2.58 1.77 -14.04
C VAL A 111 1.80 2.98 -14.57
N ASP A 112 0.57 2.77 -15.03
CA ASP A 112 -0.30 3.81 -15.59
C ASP A 112 -1.19 4.51 -14.54
N PHE A 113 -0.95 4.23 -13.26
CA PHE A 113 -1.63 4.83 -12.11
C PHE A 113 -0.65 5.49 -11.13
N GLU A 114 -1.15 6.32 -10.23
CA GLU A 114 -0.31 6.91 -9.18
C GLU A 114 0.05 5.85 -8.14
N LEU A 115 1.34 5.55 -7.96
CA LEU A 115 1.82 4.63 -6.94
C LEU A 115 2.58 5.35 -5.84
N PHE A 116 2.17 5.13 -4.60
CA PHE A 116 2.84 5.60 -3.39
C PHE A 116 3.31 4.42 -2.53
N TRP A 117 4.62 4.28 -2.38
CA TRP A 117 5.23 3.30 -1.48
C TRP A 117 5.29 3.88 -0.07
N LEU A 118 4.56 3.28 0.86
CA LEU A 118 4.52 3.65 2.28
C LEU A 118 5.54 2.78 3.03
N VAL A 119 6.72 3.34 3.27
CA VAL A 119 7.87 2.61 3.84
C VAL A 119 8.22 3.10 5.24
N PRO A 120 8.76 2.24 6.13
CA PRO A 120 9.29 2.67 7.42
C PRO A 120 10.51 3.60 7.26
N ASP A 121 10.78 4.46 8.24
CA ASP A 121 11.85 5.47 8.17
C ASP A 121 13.26 4.84 8.10
N ASP A 122 13.40 3.67 8.73
CA ASP A 122 14.65 2.95 8.95
C ASP A 122 15.15 2.21 7.69
N PHE A 123 14.29 2.08 6.67
CA PHE A 123 14.64 1.43 5.41
C PHE A 123 13.99 2.13 4.23
N ILE A 124 14.83 2.72 3.37
CA ILE A 124 14.38 3.28 2.08
C ILE A 124 14.78 2.29 1.00
N PRO A 125 13.82 1.56 0.44
CA PRO A 125 14.11 0.65 -0.64
C PRO A 125 14.37 1.37 -1.95
N HIS A 126 15.16 0.72 -2.80
CA HIS A 126 15.28 1.14 -4.18
C HIS A 126 14.05 0.64 -4.95
N VAL A 127 13.07 1.53 -5.13
CA VAL A 127 11.89 1.25 -5.96
C VAL A 127 12.14 1.75 -7.39
N PRO A 128 11.81 0.97 -8.43
CA PRO A 128 12.06 1.33 -9.82
C PRO A 128 11.12 2.43 -10.33
N PHE A 129 9.93 2.59 -9.73
CA PHE A 129 8.94 3.60 -10.10
C PHE A 129 8.04 3.98 -8.91
N GLY A 130 7.18 4.98 -9.11
CA GLY A 130 6.29 5.50 -8.06
C GLY A 130 6.99 6.49 -7.11
N LYS A 131 6.29 6.87 -6.04
CA LYS A 131 6.76 7.87 -5.07
C LYS A 131 6.89 7.24 -3.68
N VAL A 132 8.04 7.39 -3.06
CA VAL A 132 8.25 6.93 -1.68
C VAL A 132 7.72 7.95 -0.67
N ILE A 133 6.95 7.48 0.30
CA ILE A 133 6.48 8.22 1.46
C ILE A 133 6.94 7.45 2.70
N LYS A 134 7.74 8.11 3.52
CA LYS A 134 8.09 7.56 4.82
C LYS A 134 6.97 7.76 5.83
N VAL A 135 6.62 6.71 6.56
CA VAL A 135 5.46 6.66 7.46
C VAL A 135 5.80 6.31 8.91
N ALA A 136 7.06 6.10 9.26
CA ALA A 136 7.52 6.05 10.66
C ALA A 136 8.33 7.31 10.97
#